data_AF-A0A0V0IG61-F1
#
_entry.id   AF-A0A0V0IG61-F1
#
_cell.length_a   1.000
_cell.length_b   1.000
_cell.length_c   1.000
_cell.angle_alpha   90.00
_cell.angle_beta   90.00
_cell.angle_gamma   90.00
#
_symmetry.space_group_name_H-M   'P 1'
#
loop_
_entity.id
_entity.type
_entity.pdbx_description
1 polymer ?
#
loop_
_entity_poly.entity_id
_entity_poly.type
_entity_poly.pdbx_seq_one_letter_code
_entity_poly.pdbx_strand_id
1 'polypeptide(L)'
;MIKGIQGHGYYDELVVPIIENTAYERELTESLAEAIKAYPKTTAVLVRNHGIYVWGDSWISAKTQSECYHYLFDAAIKLHQFGIDWTTPAHGPIQNAKISALAPNGSIKSSRRCIVLDIEGTTTPISFVTDVLFPYARNNVGRHLDATYDSAETQQDIKLLRAQVQQDLENGVAGAVCIPADDAGKMEVIAALVANVEAMIKADRKITALKELQGHIWQTGFQNNELEGLVFDDVPAALEKWTALGIKVYIYSSGSRLAQRLLFGHTKHGDLRKFLYGFFDTTVGNKRETKSYAEITVSLGVDNPSEILFVTDVYQEATAAKAAGLDVIISIRPGNGPLPDNHGFRTVKSFSEI
;
A
#
# COMPACT_ATOMS: atom_id res chain seq x y z
N MET A 1 10.19 -23.07 -5.27
CA MET A 1 10.06 -23.24 -3.81
C MET A 1 10.05 -24.69 -3.37
N ILE A 2 9.45 -25.63 -4.13
CA ILE A 2 9.46 -27.07 -3.78
C ILE A 2 10.86 -27.66 -3.54
N LYS A 3 11.90 -27.17 -4.23
CA LYS A 3 13.31 -27.58 -4.02
C LYS A 3 13.87 -27.30 -2.61
N GLY A 4 13.22 -26.43 -1.84
CA GLY A 4 13.57 -26.15 -0.45
C GLY A 4 12.99 -27.16 0.54
N ILE A 5 12.13 -28.08 0.06
CA ILE A 5 11.60 -29.20 0.83
C ILE A 5 12.51 -30.40 0.58
N GLN A 6 12.98 -31.00 1.67
CA GLN A 6 13.91 -32.12 1.61
C GLN A 6 13.28 -33.28 0.82
N GLY A 7 14.06 -33.86 -0.09
CA GLY A 7 13.62 -34.99 -0.91
C GLY A 7 12.77 -34.64 -2.15
N HIS A 8 12.58 -33.35 -2.49
CA HIS A 8 11.81 -32.94 -3.66
C HIS A 8 12.60 -32.10 -4.68
N GLY A 9 12.56 -32.54 -5.94
CA GLY A 9 13.00 -31.82 -7.12
C GLY A 9 11.91 -30.95 -7.74
N TYR A 10 12.24 -30.27 -8.84
CA TYR A 10 11.31 -29.35 -9.51
C TYR A 10 10.08 -30.04 -10.12
N TYR A 11 10.26 -31.25 -10.63
CA TYR A 11 9.21 -32.02 -11.31
C TYR A 11 8.50 -33.02 -10.37
N ASP A 12 8.87 -33.03 -9.08
CA ASP A 12 8.28 -33.95 -8.13
C ASP A 12 6.92 -33.44 -7.63
N GLU A 13 6.00 -34.36 -7.40
CA GLU A 13 4.72 -34.07 -6.77
C GLU A 13 4.88 -34.14 -5.25
N LEU A 14 4.57 -33.03 -4.57
CA LEU A 14 4.55 -32.95 -3.12
C LEU A 14 3.13 -33.20 -2.61
N VAL A 15 2.97 -34.28 -1.84
CA VAL A 15 1.69 -34.64 -1.20
C VAL A 15 1.80 -34.41 0.30
N VAL A 16 0.91 -33.57 0.86
CA VAL A 16 0.85 -33.31 2.30
C VAL A 16 -0.46 -33.90 2.85
N PRO A 17 -0.40 -34.89 3.77
CA PRO A 17 -1.60 -35.49 4.35
C PRO A 17 -2.32 -34.49 5.28
N ILE A 18 -3.65 -34.61 5.31
CA ILE A 18 -4.50 -33.89 6.25
C ILE A 18 -5.12 -34.92 7.21
N ILE A 19 -4.89 -34.75 8.52
CA ILE A 19 -5.51 -35.55 9.58
C ILE A 19 -6.59 -34.75 10.31
N GLU A 20 -7.51 -35.44 10.97
CA GLU A 20 -8.56 -34.82 11.78
C GLU A 20 -8.01 -34.32 13.11
N ASN A 21 -8.56 -33.19 13.59
CA ASN A 21 -8.15 -32.62 14.86
C ASN A 21 -8.81 -33.34 16.05
N THR A 22 -8.10 -33.41 17.16
CA THR A 22 -8.58 -33.97 18.44
C THR A 22 -8.67 -32.88 19.50
N ALA A 23 -9.28 -33.18 20.65
CA ALA A 23 -9.43 -32.22 21.74
C ALA A 23 -8.09 -31.90 22.41
N TYR A 24 -7.15 -32.85 22.41
CA TYR A 24 -5.83 -32.70 23.01
C TYR A 24 -4.73 -33.18 22.06
N GLU A 25 -3.64 -32.41 21.97
CA GLU A 25 -2.51 -32.68 21.06
C GLU A 25 -1.90 -34.07 21.23
N ARG A 26 -1.83 -34.58 22.46
CA ARG A 26 -1.33 -35.94 22.75
C ARG A 26 -2.09 -37.05 22.00
N GLU A 27 -3.37 -36.83 21.69
CA GLU A 27 -4.24 -37.79 20.99
C GLU A 27 -3.98 -37.82 19.48
N LEU A 28 -3.28 -36.81 18.93
CA LEU A 28 -2.87 -36.80 17.51
C LEU A 28 -1.76 -37.81 17.22
N THR A 29 -1.05 -38.31 18.25
CA THR A 29 0.20 -39.05 18.10
C THR A 29 0.09 -40.26 17.17
N GLU A 30 -0.96 -41.07 17.32
CA GLU A 30 -1.17 -42.26 16.47
C GLU A 30 -1.44 -41.86 15.01
N SER A 31 -2.39 -40.94 14.78
CA SER A 31 -2.74 -40.46 13.43
C SER A 31 -1.58 -39.74 12.73
N LEU A 32 -0.76 -39.00 13.48
CA LEU A 32 0.43 -38.34 12.97
C LEU A 32 1.50 -39.37 12.58
N ALA A 33 1.72 -40.39 13.42
CA ALA A 33 2.67 -41.47 13.12
C ALA A 33 2.24 -42.29 11.89
N GLU A 34 0.95 -42.59 11.75
CA GLU A 34 0.40 -43.26 10.57
C GLU A 34 0.58 -42.41 9.30
N ALA A 35 0.29 -41.11 9.36
CA ALA A 35 0.48 -40.19 8.25
C ALA A 35 1.96 -40.08 7.84
N ILE A 36 2.89 -39.96 8.79
CA ILE A 36 4.33 -39.92 8.53
C ILE A 36 4.79 -41.21 7.83
N LYS A 37 4.29 -42.37 8.28
CA LYS A 37 4.64 -43.66 7.68
C LYS A 37 4.07 -43.83 6.27
N ALA A 38 2.84 -43.37 6.03
CA ALA A 38 2.17 -43.48 4.74
C ALA A 38 2.75 -42.53 3.69
N TYR A 39 3.26 -41.36 4.10
CA TYR A 39 3.79 -40.32 3.22
C TYR A 39 5.27 -40.03 3.52
N PRO A 40 6.20 -40.97 3.32
CA PRO A 40 7.60 -40.82 3.76
C PRO A 40 8.38 -39.73 3.00
N LYS A 41 7.85 -39.22 1.89
CA LYS A 41 8.49 -38.14 1.12
C LYS A 41 8.19 -36.76 1.70
N THR A 42 7.10 -36.59 2.44
CA THR A 42 6.73 -35.29 3.01
C THR A 42 7.35 -35.09 4.39
N THR A 43 7.55 -33.82 4.72
CA THR A 43 8.06 -33.37 6.03
C THR A 43 7.02 -32.56 6.78
N ALA A 44 5.76 -32.67 6.35
CA ALA A 44 4.64 -31.93 6.90
C ALA A 44 3.39 -32.79 7.03
N VAL A 45 2.59 -32.52 8.06
CA VAL A 45 1.20 -32.99 8.20
C VAL A 45 0.32 -31.81 8.56
N LEU A 46 -0.81 -31.66 7.86
CA LEU A 46 -1.85 -30.70 8.18
C LEU A 46 -2.86 -31.30 9.15
N VAL A 47 -3.26 -30.54 10.16
CA VAL A 47 -4.32 -30.90 11.09
C VAL A 47 -5.50 -29.97 10.84
N ARG A 48 -6.66 -30.56 10.48
CA ARG A 48 -7.84 -29.81 10.07
C ARG A 48 -8.25 -28.79 11.14
N ASN A 49 -8.49 -27.53 10.74
CA ASN A 49 -8.90 -26.45 11.64
C ASN A 49 -7.91 -26.14 12.79
N HIS A 50 -6.64 -26.55 12.68
CA HIS A 50 -5.62 -26.29 13.68
C HIS A 50 -4.38 -25.64 13.06
N GLY A 51 -3.70 -26.35 12.17
CA GLY A 51 -2.46 -25.86 11.60
C GLY A 51 -1.63 -26.95 10.94
N ILE A 52 -0.33 -26.72 10.81
CA ILE A 52 0.63 -27.64 10.19
C ILE A 52 1.73 -27.98 11.19
N TYR A 53 2.13 -29.25 11.20
CA TYR A 53 3.36 -29.71 11.83
C TYR A 53 4.39 -29.94 10.74
N VAL A 54 5.56 -29.31 10.87
CA VAL A 54 6.70 -29.45 9.95
C VAL A 54 7.93 -29.87 10.73
N TRP A 55 8.68 -30.86 10.23
CA TRP A 55 9.90 -31.35 10.86
C TRP A 55 11.09 -31.35 9.91
N GLY A 56 12.29 -31.46 10.47
CA GLY A 56 13.54 -31.56 9.72
C GLY A 56 14.70 -31.93 10.64
N ASP A 57 15.83 -32.32 10.06
CA ASP A 57 17.01 -32.82 10.80
C ASP A 57 17.63 -31.80 11.76
N SER A 58 17.28 -30.52 11.62
CA SER A 58 17.62 -29.43 12.54
C SER A 58 16.50 -28.39 12.55
N TRP A 59 16.50 -27.49 13.54
CA TRP A 59 15.56 -26.38 13.58
C TRP A 59 15.67 -25.46 12.35
N ILE A 60 16.88 -25.31 11.78
CA ILE A 60 17.10 -24.54 10.54
C ILE A 60 16.42 -25.22 9.36
N SER A 61 16.55 -26.54 9.25
CA SER A 61 15.89 -27.32 8.20
C SER A 61 14.37 -27.26 8.36
N ALA A 62 13.85 -27.49 9.56
CA ALA A 62 12.42 -27.42 9.85
C ALA A 62 11.84 -26.02 9.50
N LYS A 63 12.55 -24.94 9.86
CA LYS A 63 12.14 -23.58 9.52
C LYS A 63 12.13 -23.33 8.01
N THR A 64 13.21 -23.67 7.32
CA THR A 64 13.33 -23.50 5.86
C THR A 64 12.21 -24.24 5.12
N GLN A 65 11.92 -25.48 5.54
CA GLN A 65 10.85 -26.28 4.97
C GLN A 65 9.48 -25.67 5.28
N SER A 66 9.26 -25.18 6.51
CA SER A 66 8.02 -24.51 6.90
C SER A 66 7.75 -23.26 6.05
N GLU A 67 8.76 -22.46 5.75
CA GLU A 67 8.63 -21.29 4.87
C GLU A 67 8.27 -21.71 3.43
N CYS A 68 8.84 -22.81 2.94
CA CYS A 68 8.49 -23.38 1.64
C CYS A 68 7.04 -23.86 1.58
N TYR A 69 6.56 -24.59 2.61
CA TYR A 69 5.17 -25.01 2.69
C TYR A 69 4.21 -23.81 2.77
N HIS A 70 4.54 -22.80 3.58
CA HIS A 70 3.72 -21.60 3.70
C HIS A 70 3.53 -20.91 2.35
N TYR A 71 4.61 -20.74 1.59
CA TYR A 71 4.55 -20.18 0.24
C TYR A 71 3.72 -21.04 -0.71
N LEU A 72 3.94 -22.37 -0.71
CA LEU A 72 3.22 -23.29 -1.61
C LEU A 72 1.73 -23.34 -1.31
N PHE A 73 1.32 -23.31 -0.04
CA PHE A 73 -0.09 -23.28 0.35
C PHE A 73 -0.74 -21.95 0.01
N ASP A 74 -0.09 -20.83 0.29
CA ASP A 74 -0.59 -19.52 -0.11
C ASP A 74 -0.79 -19.43 -1.63
N ALA A 75 0.16 -19.95 -2.40
CA ALA A 75 0.03 -20.07 -3.85
C ALA A 75 -1.15 -20.98 -4.25
N ALA A 76 -1.29 -22.16 -3.66
CA ALA A 76 -2.39 -23.09 -3.97
C ALA A 76 -3.77 -22.52 -3.62
N ILE A 77 -3.90 -21.85 -2.47
CA ILE A 77 -5.14 -21.17 -2.04
C ILE A 77 -5.47 -20.03 -3.01
N LYS A 78 -4.48 -19.22 -3.41
CA LYS A 78 -4.68 -18.15 -4.40
C LYS A 78 -5.11 -18.69 -5.75
N LEU A 79 -4.50 -19.79 -6.23
CA LEU A 79 -4.93 -20.47 -7.46
C LEU A 79 -6.39 -20.92 -7.36
N HIS A 80 -6.79 -21.54 -6.25
CA HIS A 80 -8.18 -21.93 -6.02
C HIS A 80 -9.13 -20.74 -5.98
N GLN A 81 -8.78 -19.66 -5.26
CA GLN A 81 -9.58 -18.43 -5.19
C GLN A 81 -9.73 -17.74 -6.55
N PHE A 82 -8.73 -17.87 -7.41
CA PHE A 82 -8.77 -17.37 -8.79
C PHE A 82 -9.48 -18.30 -9.76
N GLY A 83 -10.00 -19.44 -9.30
CA GLY A 83 -10.66 -20.41 -10.14
C GLY A 83 -9.70 -21.06 -11.14
N ILE A 84 -8.42 -21.17 -10.80
CA ILE A 84 -7.38 -21.79 -11.60
C ILE A 84 -7.15 -23.22 -11.11
N ASP A 85 -7.18 -24.17 -12.05
CA ASP A 85 -6.99 -25.58 -11.81
C ASP A 85 -5.51 -25.88 -11.53
N TRP A 86 -5.20 -26.17 -10.25
CA TRP A 86 -3.86 -26.53 -9.81
C TRP A 86 -3.49 -27.98 -10.15
N THR A 87 -4.43 -28.79 -10.67
CA THR A 87 -4.19 -30.19 -11.02
C THR A 87 -3.60 -30.38 -12.43
N THR A 88 -3.55 -29.31 -13.24
CA THR A 88 -2.95 -29.35 -14.58
C THR A 88 -1.76 -28.37 -14.68
N PRO A 89 -0.63 -28.78 -15.28
CA PRO A 89 0.54 -27.89 -15.46
C PRO A 89 0.27 -26.65 -16.33
N ALA A 90 -0.82 -26.69 -17.11
CA ALA A 90 -1.27 -25.59 -17.95
C ALA A 90 -2.14 -24.57 -17.18
N HIS A 91 -2.50 -24.84 -15.92
CA HIS A 91 -3.25 -23.95 -15.04
C HIS A 91 -4.48 -23.31 -15.72
N GLY A 92 -5.32 -24.15 -16.33
CA GLY A 92 -6.59 -23.72 -16.94
C GLY A 92 -7.65 -23.38 -15.89
N PRO A 93 -8.81 -22.82 -16.26
CA PRO A 93 -9.90 -22.57 -15.31
C PRO A 93 -10.45 -23.88 -14.71
N ILE A 94 -10.79 -23.87 -13.42
CA ILE A 94 -11.44 -25.00 -12.72
C ILE A 94 -12.76 -25.29 -13.44
N GLN A 95 -12.83 -26.42 -14.15
CA GLN A 95 -14.04 -26.88 -14.80
C GLN A 95 -14.99 -27.47 -13.75
N ASN A 96 -15.76 -26.62 -13.08
CA ASN A 96 -16.99 -27.07 -12.44
C ASN A 96 -18.00 -27.39 -13.54
N ALA A 97 -18.12 -28.66 -13.87
CA ALA A 97 -19.12 -29.16 -14.80
C ALA A 97 -20.52 -28.76 -14.33
N LYS A 98 -21.28 -28.18 -15.27
CA LYS A 98 -22.69 -27.76 -15.23
C LYS A 98 -22.97 -26.36 -14.69
N ILE A 99 -22.93 -25.34 -15.58
CA ILE A 99 -24.08 -24.46 -15.85
C ILE A 99 -24.13 -24.15 -17.35
N SER A 100 -25.33 -24.25 -17.89
CA SER A 100 -25.75 -24.22 -19.28
C SER A 100 -25.53 -22.88 -20.00
N ALA A 101 -25.36 -23.01 -21.32
CA ALA A 101 -25.24 -21.97 -22.33
C ALA A 101 -26.29 -20.83 -22.26
N LEU A 102 -25.82 -19.59 -22.46
CA LEU A 102 -26.58 -18.52 -23.13
C LEU A 102 -25.62 -17.55 -23.84
N ALA A 103 -25.84 -17.49 -25.16
CA ALA A 103 -25.46 -16.56 -26.25
C ALA A 103 -24.36 -15.47 -26.10
N PRO A 104 -23.64 -15.17 -27.22
CA PRO A 104 -22.60 -14.16 -27.26
C PRO A 104 -23.20 -12.77 -27.48
N ASN A 105 -23.29 -11.97 -26.43
CA ASN A 105 -23.38 -10.52 -26.60
C ASN A 105 -21.98 -9.96 -26.53
N GLY A 106 -21.53 -9.41 -27.66
CA GLY A 106 -20.32 -8.60 -27.75
C GLY A 106 -20.44 -7.40 -26.82
N SER A 107 -20.00 -7.56 -25.58
CA SER A 107 -19.51 -6.46 -24.77
C SER A 107 -17.99 -6.52 -24.90
N ILE A 108 -17.40 -5.46 -25.43
CA ILE A 108 -15.98 -5.21 -25.28
C ILE A 108 -15.74 -5.24 -23.76
N LYS A 109 -15.18 -6.34 -23.23
CA LYS A 109 -14.72 -6.39 -21.85
C LYS A 109 -13.74 -5.23 -21.74
N SER A 110 -14.08 -4.22 -20.94
CA SER A 110 -13.15 -3.15 -20.59
C SER A 110 -11.82 -3.81 -20.23
N SER A 111 -10.76 -3.57 -20.99
CA SER A 111 -9.44 -4.14 -20.69
C SER A 111 -8.84 -3.55 -19.41
N ARG A 112 -9.52 -2.58 -18.77
CA ARG A 112 -9.06 -1.90 -17.57
C ARG A 112 -9.50 -2.68 -16.34
N ARG A 113 -8.51 -3.19 -15.60
CA ARG A 113 -8.68 -3.91 -14.34
C ARG A 113 -8.42 -3.04 -13.13
N CYS A 114 -7.57 -2.02 -13.29
CA CYS A 114 -7.14 -1.16 -12.18
C CYS A 114 -7.15 0.31 -12.59
N ILE A 115 -7.51 1.16 -11.63
CA ILE A 115 -7.32 2.61 -11.73
C ILE A 115 -6.38 3.02 -10.60
N VAL A 116 -5.33 3.76 -10.94
CA VAL A 116 -4.43 4.40 -9.98
C VAL A 116 -4.67 5.91 -10.08
N LEU A 117 -4.97 6.53 -8.94
CA LEU A 117 -5.32 7.95 -8.87
C LEU A 117 -4.24 8.72 -8.13
N ASP A 118 -3.91 9.89 -8.65
CA ASP A 118 -3.24 10.93 -7.89
C ASP A 118 -4.21 11.63 -6.90
N ILE A 119 -3.66 12.38 -5.95
CA ILE A 119 -4.41 13.16 -4.97
C ILE A 119 -4.56 14.62 -5.40
N GLU A 120 -3.48 15.38 -5.27
CA GLU A 120 -3.45 16.83 -5.50
C GLU A 120 -3.80 17.12 -6.96
N GLY A 121 -4.71 18.06 -7.22
CA GLY A 121 -5.13 18.43 -8.58
C GLY A 121 -5.95 17.36 -9.32
N THR A 122 -6.22 16.20 -8.69
CA THR A 122 -6.88 15.05 -9.32
C THR A 122 -8.14 14.61 -8.58
N THR A 123 -8.00 14.13 -7.35
CA THR A 123 -9.14 13.82 -6.46
C THR A 123 -9.42 14.94 -5.47
N THR A 124 -8.40 15.75 -5.16
CA THR A 124 -8.41 16.79 -4.11
C THR A 124 -7.88 18.10 -4.69
N PRO A 125 -8.48 19.27 -4.37
CA PRO A 125 -7.93 20.56 -4.81
C PRO A 125 -6.49 20.75 -4.33
N ILE A 126 -5.61 21.28 -5.20
CA ILE A 126 -4.21 21.57 -4.83
C ILE A 126 -4.15 22.51 -3.62
N SER A 127 -5.04 23.51 -3.59
CA SER A 127 -5.15 24.47 -2.48
C SER A 127 -5.45 23.82 -1.14
N PHE A 128 -6.10 22.66 -1.09
CA PHE A 128 -6.36 22.00 0.19
C PHE A 128 -5.06 21.56 0.88
N VAL A 129 -4.08 21.06 0.10
CA VAL A 129 -2.81 20.64 0.68
C VAL A 129 -1.98 21.86 1.08
N THR A 130 -1.88 22.86 0.20
CA THR A 130 -1.04 24.05 0.43
C THR A 130 -1.61 25.03 1.45
N ASP A 131 -2.94 25.17 1.51
CA ASP A 131 -3.60 26.24 2.27
C ASP A 131 -4.27 25.70 3.55
N VAL A 132 -4.46 24.38 3.65
CA VAL A 132 -5.08 23.75 4.83
C VAL A 132 -4.12 22.78 5.51
N LEU A 133 -3.68 21.70 4.85
CA LEU A 133 -2.90 20.65 5.52
C LEU A 133 -1.52 21.13 6.00
N PHE A 134 -0.72 21.76 5.15
CA PHE A 134 0.60 22.26 5.57
C PHE A 134 0.51 23.37 6.63
N PRO A 135 -0.37 24.39 6.49
CA PRO A 135 -0.55 25.39 7.54
C PRO A 135 -1.06 24.78 8.86
N TYR A 136 -1.95 23.78 8.81
CA TYR A 136 -2.41 23.10 10.02
C TYR A 136 -1.25 22.41 10.75
N ALA A 137 -0.41 21.65 10.03
CA ALA A 137 0.75 21.00 10.64
C ALA A 137 1.71 22.02 11.27
N ARG A 138 1.98 23.11 10.55
CA ARG A 138 2.83 24.20 11.04
C ARG A 138 2.27 24.86 12.31
N ASN A 139 0.98 25.17 12.34
CA ASN A 139 0.38 25.90 13.46
C ASN A 139 0.13 25.01 14.69
N ASN A 140 0.10 23.68 14.51
CA ASN A 140 -0.23 22.73 15.58
C ASN A 140 0.95 21.90 16.08
N VAL A 141 2.14 21.99 15.47
CA VAL A 141 3.31 21.19 15.88
C VAL A 141 3.61 21.33 17.38
N GLY A 142 3.61 22.54 17.92
CA GLY A 142 3.89 22.77 19.36
C GLY A 142 2.84 22.12 20.26
N ARG A 143 1.55 22.30 19.95
CA ARG A 143 0.45 21.69 20.71
C ARG A 143 0.48 20.16 20.64
N HIS A 144 0.74 19.60 19.46
CA HIS A 144 0.82 18.16 19.26
C HIS A 144 1.99 17.56 20.05
N LEU A 145 3.19 18.14 19.92
CA LEU A 145 4.37 17.69 20.66
C LEU A 145 4.16 17.79 22.17
N ASP A 146 3.52 18.86 22.66
CA ASP A 146 3.23 18.99 24.09
C ASP A 146 2.24 17.93 24.59
N ALA A 147 1.15 17.69 23.85
CA ALA A 147 0.13 16.73 24.23
C ALA A 147 0.61 15.27 24.17
N THR A 148 1.53 14.95 23.25
CA THR A 148 1.93 13.57 22.94
C THR A 148 3.37 13.26 23.32
N TYR A 149 4.09 14.19 23.97
CA TYR A 149 5.53 14.12 24.21
C TYR A 149 6.00 12.77 24.74
N ASP A 150 5.35 12.25 25.78
CA ASP A 150 5.75 11.01 26.45
C ASP A 150 5.30 9.73 25.71
N SER A 151 4.62 9.87 24.58
CA SER A 151 4.20 8.74 23.76
C SER A 151 5.38 8.14 23.00
N ALA A 152 5.38 6.82 22.79
CA ALA A 152 6.43 6.14 22.06
C ALA A 152 6.56 6.62 20.59
N GLU A 153 5.44 6.98 19.97
CA GLU A 153 5.38 7.49 18.60
C GLU A 153 6.08 8.86 18.51
N THR A 154 5.69 9.82 19.35
CA THR A 154 6.30 11.15 19.38
C THR A 154 7.78 11.10 19.77
N GLN A 155 8.17 10.22 20.69
CA GLN A 155 9.60 10.03 21.03
C GLN A 155 10.41 9.52 19.84
N GLN A 156 9.84 8.66 19.01
CA GLN A 156 10.49 8.19 17.78
C GLN A 156 10.61 9.32 16.74
N ASP A 157 9.58 10.15 16.57
CA ASP A 157 9.65 11.33 15.71
C ASP A 157 10.73 12.31 16.16
N ILE A 158 10.78 12.59 17.47
CA ILE A 158 11.78 13.48 18.09
C ILE A 158 13.19 12.94 17.81
N LYS A 159 13.41 11.64 17.95
CA LYS A 159 14.70 11.01 17.67
C LYS A 159 15.12 11.17 16.21
N LEU A 160 14.20 10.98 15.27
CA LEU A 160 14.48 11.13 13.83
C LEU A 160 14.75 12.60 13.47
N LEU A 161 13.97 13.53 14.01
CA LEU A 161 14.18 14.96 13.82
C LEU A 161 15.50 15.43 14.43
N ARG A 162 15.88 14.95 15.61
CA ARG A 162 17.20 15.22 16.21
C ARG A 162 18.34 14.78 15.29
N ALA A 163 18.27 13.57 14.75
CA ALA A 163 19.28 13.08 13.82
C ALA A 163 19.37 13.94 12.55
N GLN A 164 18.22 14.32 11.97
CA GLN A 164 18.19 15.21 10.80
C GLN A 164 18.74 16.60 11.10
N VAL A 165 18.35 17.21 12.22
CA VAL A 165 18.80 18.55 12.61
C VAL A 165 20.30 18.57 12.91
N GLN A 166 20.83 17.51 13.53
CA GLN A 166 22.27 17.37 13.72
C GLN A 166 23.03 17.39 12.37
N GLN A 167 22.54 16.62 11.40
CA GLN A 167 23.10 16.61 10.05
C GLN A 167 22.96 17.99 9.36
N ASP A 168 21.85 18.68 9.58
CA ASP A 168 21.60 20.02 9.02
C ASP A 168 22.56 21.07 9.60
N LEU A 169 22.86 21.00 10.90
CA LEU A 169 23.83 21.86 11.58
C LEU A 169 25.24 21.63 11.05
N GLU A 170 25.64 20.36 10.89
CA GLU A 170 26.94 19.98 10.32
C GLU A 170 27.12 20.49 8.89
N ASN A 171 26.04 20.50 8.11
CA ASN A 171 26.02 21.00 6.74
C ASN A 171 25.78 22.52 6.63
N GLY A 172 25.64 23.24 7.75
CA GLY A 172 25.42 24.68 7.76
C GLY A 172 24.09 25.12 7.13
N VAL A 173 23.04 24.28 7.21
CA VAL A 173 21.73 24.60 6.66
C VAL A 173 21.10 25.78 7.42
N ALA A 174 20.72 26.82 6.69
CA ALA A 174 20.12 28.02 7.28
C ALA A 174 18.80 27.69 8.00
N GLY A 175 18.67 28.17 9.25
CA GLY A 175 17.48 27.97 10.07
C GLY A 175 17.50 26.70 10.94
N ALA A 176 18.54 25.87 10.86
CA ALA A 176 18.74 24.76 11.80
C ALA A 176 19.12 25.28 13.19
N VAL A 177 18.47 24.77 14.23
CA VAL A 177 18.71 25.13 15.63
C VAL A 177 19.01 23.86 16.42
N CYS A 178 20.04 23.88 17.27
CA CYS A 178 20.36 22.73 18.12
C CYS A 178 19.16 22.33 18.99
N ILE A 179 18.83 21.04 18.99
CA ILE A 179 17.80 20.48 19.86
C ILE A 179 18.49 20.03 21.16
N PRO A 180 18.12 20.61 22.32
CA PRO A 180 18.70 20.22 23.60
C PRO A 180 18.51 18.73 23.92
N ALA A 181 19.37 18.21 24.80
CA ALA A 181 19.21 16.88 25.37
C ALA A 181 17.94 16.80 26.26
N ASP A 182 17.47 15.59 26.55
CA ASP A 182 16.20 15.37 27.26
C ASP A 182 16.21 15.89 28.71
N ASP A 183 17.39 16.09 29.30
CA ASP A 183 17.59 16.65 30.63
C ASP A 183 17.41 18.18 30.71
N ALA A 184 17.45 18.89 29.57
CA ALA A 184 17.16 20.32 29.47
C ALA A 184 15.68 20.66 29.74
N GLY A 185 14.81 19.63 29.74
CA GLY A 185 13.40 19.77 30.03
C GLY A 185 12.51 19.88 28.79
N LYS A 186 11.32 19.29 28.89
CA LYS A 186 10.33 19.14 27.81
C LYS A 186 10.06 20.42 27.02
N MET A 187 9.89 21.56 27.71
CA MET A 187 9.52 22.82 27.04
C MET A 187 10.62 23.33 26.11
N GLU A 188 11.89 23.20 26.50
CA GLU A 188 13.02 23.67 25.68
C GLU A 188 13.21 22.80 24.44
N VAL A 189 13.07 21.48 24.60
CA VAL A 189 13.11 20.52 23.49
C VAL A 189 12.01 20.81 22.48
N ILE A 190 10.76 21.00 22.95
CA ILE A 190 9.63 21.33 22.08
C ILE A 190 9.87 22.65 21.35
N ALA A 191 10.31 23.70 22.04
CA ALA A 191 10.56 25.00 21.40
C ALA A 191 11.60 24.90 20.27
N ALA A 192 12.69 24.15 20.49
CA ALA A 192 13.70 23.91 19.46
C ALA A 192 13.16 23.09 18.28
N LEU A 193 12.35 22.06 18.55
CA LEU A 193 11.71 21.26 17.50
C LEU A 193 10.76 22.09 16.65
N VAL A 194 9.91 22.91 17.28
CA VAL A 194 8.99 23.82 16.58
C VAL A 194 9.75 24.76 15.65
N ALA A 195 10.82 25.40 16.13
CA ALA A 195 11.64 26.30 15.32
C ALA A 195 12.25 25.60 14.09
N ASN A 196 12.78 24.38 14.27
CA ASN A 196 13.34 23.59 13.17
C ASN A 196 12.25 23.17 12.17
N VAL A 197 11.12 22.66 12.64
CA VAL A 197 10.00 22.23 11.78
C VAL A 197 9.46 23.41 10.97
N GLU A 198 9.27 24.57 11.59
CA GLU A 198 8.85 25.78 10.88
C GLU A 198 9.85 26.21 9.80
N ALA A 199 11.15 26.17 10.10
CA ALA A 199 12.20 26.47 9.14
C ALA A 199 12.22 25.48 7.97
N MET A 200 12.06 24.19 8.24
CA MET A 200 12.01 23.13 7.22
C MET A 200 10.79 23.28 6.30
N ILE A 201 9.61 23.57 6.88
CA ILE A 201 8.37 23.81 6.12
C ILE A 201 8.51 25.08 5.26
N LYS A 202 9.03 26.17 5.84
CA LYS A 202 9.22 27.44 5.13
C LYS A 202 10.18 27.30 3.94
N ALA A 203 11.15 26.39 4.03
CA ALA A 203 12.11 26.10 2.98
C ALA A 203 11.66 24.97 2.02
N ASP A 204 10.41 24.48 2.11
CA ASP A 204 9.86 23.37 1.32
C ASP A 204 10.77 22.12 1.28
N ARG A 205 11.37 21.79 2.44
CA ARG A 205 12.35 20.70 2.53
C ARG A 205 11.64 19.35 2.57
N LYS A 206 11.97 18.48 1.62
CA LYS A 206 11.40 17.12 1.49
C LYS A 206 12.17 16.12 2.35
N ILE A 207 11.96 16.19 3.66
CA ILE A 207 12.65 15.37 4.67
C ILE A 207 11.73 14.26 5.17
N THR A 208 12.24 13.02 5.28
CA THR A 208 11.46 11.88 5.78
C THR A 208 10.96 12.09 7.21
N ALA A 209 11.85 12.50 8.13
CA ALA A 209 11.49 12.77 9.54
C ALA A 209 10.39 13.84 9.68
N LEU A 210 10.42 14.89 8.85
CA LEU A 210 9.37 15.91 8.84
C LEU A 210 8.03 15.32 8.37
N LYS A 211 8.03 14.50 7.32
CA LYS A 211 6.82 13.88 6.78
C LYS A 211 6.15 12.94 7.77
N GLU A 212 6.92 12.20 8.56
CA GLU A 212 6.39 11.33 9.61
C GLU A 212 5.66 12.14 10.68
N LEU A 213 6.34 13.16 11.26
CA LEU A 213 5.71 14.04 12.24
C LEU A 213 4.46 14.75 11.68
N GLN A 214 4.51 15.26 10.44
CA GLN A 214 3.34 15.87 9.78
C GLN A 214 2.17 14.89 9.70
N GLY A 215 2.45 13.61 9.42
CA GLY A 215 1.47 12.53 9.42
C GLY A 215 0.75 12.39 10.77
N HIS A 216 1.48 12.35 11.88
CA HIS A 216 0.91 12.21 13.22
C HIS A 216 0.17 13.47 13.68
N ILE A 217 0.65 14.67 13.29
CA ILE A 217 -0.08 15.93 13.54
C ILE A 217 -1.42 15.92 12.80
N TRP A 218 -1.44 15.54 11.52
CA TRP A 218 -2.68 15.42 10.77
C TRP A 218 -3.61 14.35 11.37
N GLN A 219 -3.07 13.22 11.79
CA GLN A 219 -3.84 12.17 12.46
C GLN A 219 -4.59 12.73 13.67
N THR A 220 -3.91 13.51 14.51
CA THR A 220 -4.53 14.20 15.65
C THR A 220 -5.64 15.14 15.19
N GLY A 221 -5.39 15.93 14.13
CA GLY A 221 -6.39 16.86 13.60
C GLY A 221 -7.64 16.18 13.05
N PHE A 222 -7.47 15.08 12.30
CA PHE A 222 -8.60 14.29 11.79
C PHE A 222 -9.37 13.56 12.90
N GLN A 223 -8.67 13.03 13.91
CA GLN A 223 -9.31 12.37 15.07
C GLN A 223 -10.10 13.35 15.93
N ASN A 224 -9.62 14.58 16.07
CA ASN A 224 -10.29 15.64 16.83
C ASN A 224 -11.37 16.39 16.01
N ASN A 225 -11.63 15.99 14.76
CA ASN A 225 -12.52 16.69 13.81
C ASN A 225 -12.14 18.16 13.57
N GLU A 226 -10.86 18.50 13.73
CA GLU A 226 -10.31 19.81 13.37
C GLU A 226 -9.92 19.88 11.88
N LEU A 227 -9.69 18.71 11.27
CA LEU A 227 -9.50 18.52 9.84
C LEU A 227 -10.61 17.63 9.28
N GLU A 228 -11.11 18.00 8.09
CA GLU A 228 -12.00 17.19 7.27
C GLU A 228 -11.37 17.03 5.89
N GLY A 229 -11.36 15.79 5.38
CA GLY A 229 -10.77 15.44 4.10
C GLY A 229 -11.62 15.96 2.96
N LEU A 230 -10.99 16.74 2.08
CA LEU A 230 -11.66 17.35 0.94
C LEU A 230 -11.36 16.57 -0.33
N VAL A 231 -12.41 16.14 -1.04
CA VAL A 231 -12.33 15.59 -2.39
C VAL A 231 -13.33 16.31 -3.29
N PHE A 232 -13.10 16.31 -4.61
CA PHE A 232 -14.09 16.84 -5.57
C PHE A 232 -15.40 16.03 -5.52
N ASP A 233 -16.54 16.68 -5.72
CA ASP A 233 -17.87 16.08 -5.55
C ASP A 233 -18.15 14.91 -6.50
N ASP A 234 -17.46 14.83 -7.64
CA ASP A 234 -17.59 13.73 -8.60
C ASP A 234 -16.79 12.46 -8.20
N VAL A 235 -15.83 12.59 -7.29
CA VAL A 235 -14.93 11.48 -6.90
C VAL A 235 -15.67 10.33 -6.22
N PRO A 236 -16.52 10.54 -5.20
CA PRO A 236 -17.20 9.44 -4.52
C PRO A 236 -18.08 8.61 -5.47
N ALA A 237 -18.84 9.29 -6.34
CA ALA A 237 -19.72 8.63 -7.31
C ALA A 237 -18.93 7.81 -8.34
N ALA A 238 -17.77 8.31 -8.77
CA ALA A 238 -16.88 7.56 -9.67
C ALA A 238 -16.27 6.34 -8.98
N LEU A 239 -15.79 6.48 -7.74
CA LEU A 239 -15.25 5.36 -6.95
C LEU A 239 -16.29 4.24 -6.76
N GLU A 240 -17.53 4.60 -6.43
CA GLU A 240 -18.63 3.66 -6.28
C GLU A 240 -18.95 2.94 -7.61
N LYS A 241 -19.06 3.70 -8.71
CA LYS A 241 -19.27 3.15 -10.05
C LYS A 241 -18.18 2.17 -10.45
N TRP A 242 -16.91 2.53 -10.28
CA TRP A 242 -15.78 1.65 -10.63
C TRP A 242 -15.75 0.38 -9.78
N THR A 243 -16.03 0.51 -8.48
CA THR A 243 -16.12 -0.64 -7.58
C THR A 243 -17.26 -1.59 -7.99
N ALA A 244 -18.43 -1.05 -8.36
CA ALA A 244 -19.57 -1.83 -8.84
C ALA A 244 -19.28 -2.57 -10.16
N LEU A 245 -18.38 -2.01 -10.99
CA LEU A 245 -17.89 -2.64 -12.22
C LEU A 245 -16.75 -3.65 -11.97
N GLY A 246 -16.35 -3.87 -10.72
CA GLY A 246 -15.24 -4.76 -10.36
C GLY A 246 -13.85 -4.20 -10.67
N ILE A 247 -13.73 -2.89 -10.91
CA ILE A 247 -12.46 -2.21 -11.14
C ILE A 247 -11.84 -1.88 -9.78
N LYS A 248 -10.58 -2.29 -9.57
CA LYS A 248 -9.85 -2.00 -8.33
C LYS A 248 -9.23 -0.61 -8.39
N VAL A 249 -9.47 0.21 -7.37
CA VAL A 249 -8.94 1.58 -7.31
C VAL A 249 -7.82 1.69 -6.28
N TYR A 250 -6.72 2.35 -6.64
CA TYR A 250 -5.56 2.58 -5.80
C TYR A 250 -5.18 4.05 -5.84
N ILE A 251 -4.45 4.51 -4.82
CA ILE A 251 -3.90 5.85 -4.76
C ILE A 251 -2.38 5.81 -4.93
N TYR A 252 -1.82 6.78 -5.65
CA TYR A 252 -0.38 7.02 -5.69
C TYR A 252 -0.08 8.51 -5.51
N SER A 253 0.50 8.89 -4.37
CA SER A 253 0.76 10.29 -4.01
C SER A 253 2.12 10.46 -3.34
N SER A 254 2.62 11.70 -3.31
CA SER A 254 3.86 12.06 -2.61
C SER A 254 3.71 12.09 -1.08
N GLY A 255 2.47 12.19 -0.58
CA GLY A 255 2.15 12.08 0.84
C GLY A 255 2.28 10.65 1.36
N SER A 256 2.60 10.49 2.64
CA SER A 256 2.74 9.16 3.27
C SER A 256 1.43 8.38 3.20
N ARG A 257 1.50 7.04 3.15
CA ARG A 257 0.29 6.19 3.16
C ARG A 257 -0.64 6.49 4.34
N LEU A 258 -0.09 6.87 5.51
CA LEU A 258 -0.87 7.32 6.66
C LEU A 258 -1.71 8.55 6.31
N ALA A 259 -1.09 9.60 5.76
CA ALA A 259 -1.78 10.82 5.35
C ALA A 259 -2.87 10.55 4.30
N GLN A 260 -2.58 9.68 3.32
CA GLN A 260 -3.57 9.28 2.32
C GLN A 260 -4.78 8.58 2.96
N ARG A 261 -4.54 7.64 3.88
CA ARG A 261 -5.62 6.93 4.60
C ARG A 261 -6.45 7.87 5.47
N LEU A 262 -5.84 8.88 6.09
CA LEU A 262 -6.55 9.87 6.88
C LEU A 262 -7.43 10.75 5.99
N LEU A 263 -6.89 11.26 4.88
CA LEU A 263 -7.62 12.09 3.92
C LEU A 263 -8.91 11.40 3.43
N PHE A 264 -8.81 10.17 2.93
CA PHE A 264 -9.97 9.44 2.40
C PHE A 264 -10.85 8.82 3.50
N GLY A 265 -10.35 8.70 4.72
CA GLY A 265 -11.10 8.14 5.86
C GLY A 265 -12.05 9.12 6.52
N HIS A 266 -11.77 10.43 6.42
CA HIS A 266 -12.44 11.48 7.18
C HIS A 266 -13.05 12.54 6.26
N THR A 267 -13.83 12.15 5.24
CA THR A 267 -14.44 13.11 4.29
C THR A 267 -15.87 13.48 4.67
N LYS A 268 -16.39 14.60 4.11
CA LYS A 268 -17.82 14.97 4.19
C LYS A 268 -18.76 13.91 3.60
N HIS A 269 -18.24 13.00 2.77
CA HIS A 269 -18.96 11.90 2.14
C HIS A 269 -18.86 10.59 2.95
N GLY A 270 -18.30 10.66 4.17
CA GLY A 270 -17.97 9.49 4.99
C GLY A 270 -16.62 8.88 4.64
N ASP A 271 -16.41 7.64 5.10
CA ASP A 271 -15.17 6.90 4.82
C ASP A 271 -15.17 6.33 3.39
N LEU A 272 -14.32 6.90 2.53
CA LEU A 272 -14.15 6.48 1.13
C LEU A 272 -13.15 5.33 0.97
N ARG A 273 -12.41 4.95 2.02
CA ARG A 273 -11.41 3.86 1.95
C ARG A 273 -12.03 2.52 1.60
N LYS A 274 -13.33 2.34 1.84
CA LYS A 274 -14.09 1.16 1.42
C LYS A 274 -14.06 0.90 -0.10
N PHE A 275 -13.75 1.92 -0.91
CA PHE A 275 -13.60 1.80 -2.36
C PHE A 275 -12.13 1.69 -2.81
N LEU A 276 -11.17 1.82 -1.89
CA LEU A 276 -9.74 1.87 -2.19
C LEU A 276 -9.07 0.55 -1.77
N TYR A 277 -8.39 -0.09 -2.70
CA TYR A 277 -7.71 -1.37 -2.50
C TYR A 277 -6.28 -1.22 -1.98
N GLY A 278 -5.67 -0.04 -2.11
CA GLY A 278 -4.32 0.20 -1.63
C GLY A 278 -3.80 1.60 -1.88
N PHE A 279 -2.67 1.90 -1.26
CA PHE A 279 -2.01 3.21 -1.26
C PHE A 279 -0.53 3.02 -1.57
N PHE A 280 -0.04 3.74 -2.57
CA PHE A 280 1.36 3.86 -2.92
C PHE A 280 1.85 5.26 -2.57
N ASP A 281 3.08 5.34 -2.08
CA ASP A 281 3.79 6.58 -1.80
C ASP A 281 5.21 6.51 -2.36
N THR A 282 6.03 7.52 -2.09
CA THR A 282 7.38 7.62 -2.67
C THR A 282 8.33 6.50 -2.26
N THR A 283 7.93 5.58 -1.36
CA THR A 283 8.71 4.38 -1.07
C THR A 283 8.77 3.41 -2.26
N VAL A 284 7.80 3.48 -3.18
CA VAL A 284 7.81 2.72 -4.44
C VAL A 284 8.75 3.35 -5.49
N GLY A 285 9.06 4.65 -5.33
CA GLY A 285 9.88 5.44 -6.23
C GLY A 285 9.34 6.85 -6.44
N ASN A 286 10.04 7.68 -7.21
CA ASN A 286 9.57 9.03 -7.53
C ASN A 286 8.44 8.98 -8.58
N LYS A 287 7.39 9.81 -8.43
CA LYS A 287 6.25 9.86 -9.37
C LYS A 287 6.63 10.27 -10.80
N ARG A 288 7.80 10.89 -11.00
CA ARG A 288 8.31 11.29 -12.33
C ARG A 288 9.22 10.25 -12.98
N GLU A 289 9.43 9.10 -12.32
CA GLU A 289 10.29 8.04 -12.82
C GLU A 289 9.47 6.87 -13.35
N THR A 290 9.79 6.43 -14.57
CA THR A 290 9.15 5.28 -15.23
C THR A 290 9.24 4.00 -14.39
N LYS A 291 10.36 3.81 -13.67
CA LYS A 291 10.60 2.64 -12.81
C LYS A 291 9.53 2.48 -11.73
N SER A 292 9.04 3.60 -11.16
CA SER A 292 8.01 3.56 -10.12
C SER A 292 6.71 2.93 -10.61
N TYR A 293 6.32 3.21 -11.86
CA TYR A 293 5.11 2.64 -12.46
C TYR A 293 5.30 1.18 -12.88
N ALA A 294 6.52 0.79 -13.26
CA ALA A 294 6.84 -0.62 -13.47
C ALA A 294 6.71 -1.40 -12.15
N GLU A 295 7.20 -0.85 -11.04
CA GLU A 295 7.08 -1.45 -9.71
C GLU A 295 5.62 -1.51 -9.23
N ILE A 296 4.83 -0.46 -9.48
CA ILE A 296 3.37 -0.48 -9.22
C ILE A 296 2.70 -1.58 -10.04
N THR A 297 3.06 -1.73 -11.32
CA THR A 297 2.49 -2.78 -12.19
C THR A 297 2.74 -4.18 -11.61
N VAL A 298 3.98 -4.45 -11.17
CA VAL A 298 4.36 -5.70 -10.50
C VAL A 298 3.60 -5.87 -9.19
N SER A 299 3.53 -4.83 -8.36
CA SER A 299 2.83 -4.84 -7.08
C SER A 299 1.33 -5.12 -7.22
N LEU A 300 0.72 -4.63 -8.29
CA LEU A 300 -0.70 -4.84 -8.61
C LEU A 300 -0.97 -6.22 -9.24
N GLY A 301 0.07 -6.91 -9.70
CA GLY A 301 -0.03 -8.24 -10.29
C GLY A 301 -0.84 -8.27 -11.59
N VAL A 302 -0.72 -7.22 -12.41
CA VAL A 302 -1.34 -7.18 -13.76
C VAL A 302 -0.37 -7.72 -14.81
N ASP A 303 -0.88 -8.42 -15.81
CA ASP A 303 -0.06 -9.01 -16.88
C ASP A 303 0.40 -7.96 -17.89
N ASN A 304 -0.49 -7.02 -18.24
CA ASN A 304 -0.20 -5.92 -19.16
C ASN A 304 -0.32 -4.57 -18.45
N PRO A 305 0.68 -3.67 -18.52
CA PRO A 305 0.61 -2.34 -17.92
C PRO A 305 -0.59 -1.51 -18.43
N SER A 306 -1.05 -1.74 -19.65
CA SER A 306 -2.23 -1.08 -20.23
C SER A 306 -3.56 -1.44 -19.56
N GLU A 307 -3.59 -2.46 -18.70
CA GLU A 307 -4.73 -2.79 -17.84
C GLU A 307 -4.88 -1.80 -16.67
N ILE A 308 -3.86 -0.97 -16.42
CA ILE A 308 -3.86 0.09 -15.42
C ILE A 308 -4.09 1.43 -16.11
N LEU A 309 -5.15 2.12 -15.69
CA LEU A 309 -5.36 3.53 -15.99
C LEU A 309 -4.79 4.37 -14.84
N PHE A 310 -3.81 5.22 -15.15
CA PHE A 310 -3.32 6.25 -14.24
C PHE A 310 -3.97 7.60 -14.54
N VAL A 311 -4.47 8.28 -13.50
CA VAL A 311 -5.05 9.62 -13.59
C VAL A 311 -4.26 10.57 -12.70
N THR A 312 -3.72 11.64 -13.30
CA THR A 312 -2.93 12.69 -12.62
C THR A 312 -3.17 14.03 -13.31
N ASP A 313 -2.92 15.14 -12.64
CA ASP A 313 -2.86 16.47 -13.28
C ASP A 313 -1.45 16.81 -13.80
N VAL A 314 -0.42 16.10 -13.35
CA VAL A 314 0.98 16.43 -13.61
C VAL A 314 1.47 15.79 -14.90
N TYR A 315 1.82 16.61 -15.89
CA TYR A 315 2.31 16.17 -17.21
C TYR A 315 3.53 15.24 -17.14
N GLN A 316 4.50 15.52 -16.25
CA GLN A 316 5.71 14.70 -16.11
C GLN A 316 5.39 13.31 -15.56
N GLU A 317 4.41 13.21 -14.65
CA GLU A 317 3.95 11.92 -14.11
C GLU A 317 3.20 11.12 -15.19
N ALA A 318 2.33 11.79 -15.94
CA ALA A 318 1.63 11.21 -17.08
C ALA A 318 2.62 10.64 -18.13
N THR A 319 3.68 11.38 -18.43
CA THR A 319 4.75 10.95 -19.35
C THR A 319 5.49 9.72 -18.82
N ALA A 320 5.86 9.73 -17.54
CA ALA A 320 6.56 8.61 -16.91
C ALA A 320 5.70 7.33 -16.85
N ALA A 321 4.42 7.44 -16.51
CA ALA A 321 3.47 6.34 -16.52
C ALA A 321 3.25 5.78 -17.93
N LYS A 322 3.11 6.66 -18.93
CA LYS A 322 2.95 6.25 -20.33
C LYS A 322 4.17 5.52 -20.87
N ALA A 323 5.36 5.97 -20.51
CA ALA A 323 6.62 5.30 -20.85
C ALA A 323 6.73 3.90 -20.21
N ALA A 324 6.06 3.66 -19.08
CA ALA A 324 5.96 2.34 -18.45
C ALA A 324 4.86 1.44 -19.07
N GLY A 325 4.12 1.96 -20.07
CA GLY A 325 3.09 1.22 -20.80
C GLY A 325 1.68 1.37 -20.24
N LEU A 326 1.46 2.20 -19.21
CA LEU A 326 0.14 2.41 -18.63
C LEU A 326 -0.77 3.20 -19.58
N ASP A 327 -2.08 3.00 -19.43
CA ASP A 327 -3.08 3.95 -19.92
C ASP A 327 -3.07 5.18 -19.03
N VAL A 328 -3.19 6.37 -19.62
CA VAL A 328 -3.04 7.63 -18.87
C VAL A 328 -4.10 8.64 -19.30
N ILE A 329 -4.71 9.29 -18.31
CA ILE A 329 -5.59 10.44 -18.48
C ILE A 329 -5.07 11.59 -17.63
N ILE A 330 -5.07 12.80 -18.19
CA ILE A 330 -4.76 14.01 -17.43
C ILE A 330 -6.04 14.63 -16.87
N SER A 331 -6.08 14.82 -15.55
CA SER A 331 -7.16 15.51 -14.84
C SER A 331 -6.97 17.02 -14.92
N ILE A 332 -7.98 17.74 -15.40
CA ILE A 332 -8.01 19.20 -15.43
C ILE A 332 -8.99 19.69 -14.37
N ARG A 333 -8.46 20.17 -13.26
CA ARG A 333 -9.24 20.74 -12.15
C ARG A 333 -8.95 22.24 -11.97
N PRO A 334 -9.86 22.98 -11.32
CA PRO A 334 -9.59 24.37 -10.95
C PRO A 334 -8.32 24.48 -10.11
N GLY A 335 -7.41 25.37 -10.51
CA GLY A 335 -6.13 25.61 -9.84
C GLY A 335 -4.94 24.80 -10.39
N ASN A 336 -5.17 23.84 -11.29
CA ASN A 336 -4.07 23.10 -11.92
C ASN A 336 -3.24 24.01 -12.84
N GLY A 337 -1.94 23.72 -12.94
CA GLY A 337 -1.03 24.43 -13.83
C GLY A 337 -1.36 24.22 -15.32
N PRO A 338 -0.88 25.11 -16.21
CA PRO A 338 -1.09 24.95 -17.65
C PRO A 338 -0.36 23.70 -18.17
N LEU A 339 -0.99 23.00 -19.11
CA LEU A 339 -0.39 21.89 -19.83
C LEU A 339 0.36 22.39 -21.08
N PRO A 340 1.44 21.71 -21.52
CA PRO A 340 2.08 22.00 -22.80
C PRO A 340 1.10 21.86 -23.97
N ASP A 341 1.25 22.69 -24.99
CA ASP A 341 0.49 22.55 -26.23
C ASP A 341 0.76 21.19 -26.88
N ASN A 342 -0.29 20.56 -27.44
CA ASN A 342 -0.20 19.27 -28.13
C ASN A 342 0.43 18.13 -27.29
N HIS A 343 0.23 18.15 -25.98
CA HIS A 343 0.74 17.13 -25.05
C HIS A 343 0.30 15.68 -25.36
N GLY A 344 -0.71 15.46 -26.22
CA GLY A 344 -1.06 14.14 -26.76
C GLY A 344 -1.79 13.19 -25.79
N PHE A 345 -2.15 13.65 -24.59
CA PHE A 345 -2.90 12.87 -23.61
C PHE A 345 -4.40 13.17 -23.69
N ARG A 346 -5.24 12.16 -23.42
CA ARG A 346 -6.66 12.40 -23.16
C ARG A 346 -6.80 13.19 -21.86
N THR A 347 -7.67 14.20 -21.86
CA THR A 347 -7.96 15.01 -20.68
C THR A 347 -9.41 14.82 -20.23
N VAL A 348 -9.67 14.98 -18.94
CA VAL A 348 -11.02 14.99 -18.34
C VAL A 348 -11.12 16.12 -17.32
N LYS A 349 -12.31 16.68 -17.15
CA LYS A 349 -12.59 17.71 -16.13
C LYS A 349 -13.36 17.14 -14.93
N SER A 350 -13.96 15.95 -15.12
CA SER A 350 -14.69 15.19 -14.13
C SER A 350 -14.44 13.70 -14.30
N PHE A 351 -14.41 12.94 -13.21
CA PHE A 351 -14.29 11.49 -13.24
C PHE A 351 -15.53 10.81 -13.82
N SER A 352 -16.65 11.52 -13.96
CA SER A 352 -17.82 11.03 -14.70
C SER A 352 -17.54 10.76 -16.20
N GLU A 353 -16.47 11.36 -16.76
CA GLU A 353 -16.04 11.17 -18.15
C GLU A 353 -15.21 9.88 -18.36
N ILE A 354 -14.89 9.18 -17.27
CA ILE A 354 -14.16 7.89 -17.25
C ILE A 354 -15.17 6.75 -17.09
#